data_AF-A0A0B7AA26-F1
#
_entry.id   AF-A0A0B7AA26-F1
#
_cell.length_a   1.000
_cell.length_b   1.000
_cell.length_c   1.000
_cell.angle_alpha   90.00
_cell.angle_beta   90.00
_cell.angle_gamma   90.00
#
_symmetry.space_group_name_H-M   'P 1'
#
loop_
_entity.id
_entity.type
_entity.pdbx_description
1 polymer ?
#
loop_
_entity_poly.entity_id
_entity_poly.type
_entity_poly.pdbx_seq_one_letter_code
_entity_poly.pdbx_strand_id
1 'polypeptide(L)'
;MMLTTEYFYYSATYDLTHTLQRLFNTSPEFHSISLHERADQRFVWNSHVLRELSQQPELAKFCLPIMLGFISISTVMVNSHTIDYILVSRRCIFRAGTRFNVRGVDLQGQVANFVETEQIVQYGEKLSSFVQTRGSIPIFWSQKANLKRLPNPVVMEIDHLSAFQKHLDHQIFTYGDQVIVNLVNQHGPEHVLEKKLAQVVTNAQNSRVRYEPFDFHKECSRMRWDRLSILIDRLEPDRKRFGYFVQHGAGQVIMTQAGVFRTNCIDCLDRTNVVQSLIARERFGILKS
;
A
#
# COMPACT_ATOMS: atom_id res chain seq x y z
N MET A 1 2.79 28.67 0.80
CA MET A 1 1.32 28.63 0.61
C MET A 1 0.97 27.19 0.22
N MET A 2 0.43 26.41 1.15
CA MET A 2 0.29 24.93 1.07
C MET A 2 -1.14 24.50 0.65
N LEU A 3 -1.84 25.36 -0.11
CA LEU A 3 -3.28 25.25 -0.36
C LEU A 3 -3.64 25.14 -1.86
N THR A 4 -2.66 25.04 -2.75
CA THR A 4 -2.86 24.65 -4.17
C THR A 4 -2.53 23.18 -4.40
N THR A 5 -2.71 22.35 -3.37
CA THR A 5 -2.31 20.94 -3.43
C THR A 5 -3.42 20.13 -4.10
N GLU A 6 -3.11 19.62 -5.29
CA GLU A 6 -3.83 18.55 -5.95
C GLU A 6 -3.86 17.28 -5.04
N TYR A 7 -4.68 16.28 -5.39
CA TYR A 7 -4.65 14.93 -4.78
C TYR A 7 -5.36 14.73 -3.42
N PHE A 8 -6.22 15.67 -3.02
CA PHE A 8 -7.14 15.46 -1.89
C PHE A 8 -8.51 14.99 -2.36
N TYR A 9 -9.04 13.96 -1.71
CA TYR A 9 -10.32 13.35 -2.04
C TYR A 9 -11.16 13.17 -0.78
N TYR A 10 -12.48 13.36 -0.93
CA TYR A 10 -13.46 13.07 0.11
C TYR A 10 -14.72 12.52 -0.56
N SER A 11 -15.57 11.88 0.23
CA SER A 11 -16.94 11.57 -0.15
C SER A 11 -17.85 11.82 1.04
N ALA A 12 -19.01 12.40 0.79
CA ALA A 12 -20.00 12.69 1.82
C ALA A 12 -20.78 11.43 2.26
N THR A 13 -20.71 10.35 1.48
CA THR A 13 -21.53 9.15 1.66
C THR A 13 -20.72 7.87 1.75
N TYR A 14 -19.49 7.86 1.25
CA TYR A 14 -18.62 6.69 1.21
C TYR A 14 -17.32 6.94 1.97
N ASP A 15 -16.87 5.94 2.72
CA ASP A 15 -15.63 6.06 3.48
C ASP A 15 -14.41 5.69 2.62
N LEU A 16 -13.73 6.72 2.12
CA LEU A 16 -12.51 6.59 1.32
C LEU A 16 -11.26 6.22 2.13
N THR A 17 -11.36 5.92 3.42
CA THR A 17 -10.20 5.53 4.24
C THR A 17 -10.06 4.02 4.38
N HIS A 18 -11.13 3.28 4.09
CA HIS A 18 -11.14 1.82 4.11
C HIS A 18 -11.17 1.23 2.69
N THR A 19 -10.68 0.00 2.58
CA THR A 19 -10.84 -0.82 1.37
C THR A 19 -12.23 -1.42 1.30
N LEU A 20 -12.68 -1.88 0.13
CA LEU A 20 -13.94 -2.61 -0.02
C LEU A 20 -14.05 -3.81 0.93
N GLN A 21 -13.01 -4.64 1.01
CA GLN A 21 -13.02 -5.80 1.91
C GLN A 21 -13.14 -5.39 3.38
N ARG A 22 -12.39 -4.35 3.81
CA ARG A 22 -12.46 -3.85 5.19
C ARG A 22 -13.85 -3.33 5.53
N LEU A 23 -14.46 -2.52 4.66
CA LEU A 23 -15.84 -2.05 4.86
C LEU A 23 -16.83 -3.21 4.90
N PHE A 24 -16.69 -4.18 4.00
CA PHE A 24 -17.57 -5.33 3.97
C PHE A 24 -17.51 -6.14 5.28
N ASN A 25 -16.33 -6.29 5.86
CA ASN A 25 -16.13 -7.06 7.09
C ASN A 25 -16.60 -6.31 8.36
N THR A 26 -17.12 -5.09 8.25
CA THR A 26 -17.65 -4.34 9.39
C THR A 26 -19.12 -4.69 9.65
N SER A 27 -19.58 -4.47 10.88
CA SER A 27 -20.95 -4.76 11.25
C SER A 27 -21.92 -3.68 10.71
N PRO A 28 -23.23 -3.97 10.59
CA PRO A 28 -24.22 -2.96 10.21
C PRO A 28 -24.18 -1.70 11.09
N GLU A 29 -23.89 -1.85 12.39
CA GLU A 29 -23.76 -0.74 13.33
C GLU A 29 -22.61 0.18 12.94
N PHE A 30 -21.50 -0.35 12.40
CA PHE A 30 -20.38 0.45 11.91
C PHE A 30 -20.81 1.42 10.80
N HIS A 31 -21.77 1.01 9.96
CA HIS A 31 -22.30 1.86 8.90
C HIS A 31 -23.18 3.00 9.41
N SER A 32 -23.70 2.89 10.64
CA SER A 32 -24.48 3.94 11.31
C SER A 32 -23.63 5.00 12.02
N ILE A 33 -22.37 4.68 12.31
CA ILE A 33 -21.39 5.61 12.89
C ILE A 33 -21.01 6.68 11.85
N SER A 34 -20.72 7.90 12.31
CA SER A 34 -20.30 8.99 11.43
C SER A 34 -19.03 8.64 10.65
N LEU A 35 -18.85 9.25 9.47
CA LEU A 35 -17.65 9.03 8.64
C LEU A 35 -16.37 9.36 9.41
N HIS A 36 -16.37 10.42 10.22
CA HIS A 36 -15.20 10.81 11.01
C HIS A 36 -14.78 9.76 12.04
N GLU A 37 -15.75 9.25 12.82
CA GLU A 37 -15.47 8.34 13.92
C GLU A 37 -15.03 6.96 13.43
N ARG A 38 -15.57 6.50 12.30
CA ARG A 38 -15.26 5.17 11.75
C ARG A 38 -14.06 5.16 10.81
N ALA A 39 -13.59 6.32 10.37
CA ALA A 39 -12.49 6.43 9.41
C ALA A 39 -11.19 5.82 9.96
N ASP A 40 -10.46 5.17 9.06
CA ASP A 40 -9.10 4.72 9.32
C ASP A 40 -8.16 5.92 9.42
N GLN A 41 -7.76 6.23 10.66
CA GLN A 41 -6.92 7.37 11.00
C GLN A 41 -5.57 7.38 10.28
N ARG A 42 -5.09 6.23 9.77
CA ARG A 42 -3.90 6.19 8.91
C ARG A 42 -4.07 7.07 7.68
N PHE A 43 -5.28 7.24 7.17
CA PHE A 43 -5.57 7.90 5.89
C PHE A 43 -6.39 9.19 6.02
N VAL A 44 -6.66 9.67 7.24
CA VAL A 44 -7.38 10.95 7.50
C VAL A 44 -6.37 12.10 7.57
N TRP A 45 -6.11 12.75 6.43
CA TRP A 45 -5.13 13.83 6.32
C TRP A 45 -5.43 15.02 7.22
N ASN A 46 -6.70 15.40 7.33
CA ASN A 46 -7.16 16.51 8.16
C ASN A 46 -7.47 16.11 9.61
N SER A 47 -7.04 14.93 10.09
CA SER A 47 -7.34 14.43 11.44
C SER A 47 -6.96 15.40 12.56
N HIS A 48 -5.85 16.13 12.40
CA HIS A 48 -5.43 17.13 13.38
C HIS A 48 -6.44 18.27 13.52
N VAL A 49 -6.98 18.76 12.39
CA VAL A 49 -8.00 19.82 12.36
C VAL A 49 -9.34 19.30 12.88
N LEU A 50 -9.70 18.07 12.52
CA LEU A 50 -10.97 17.47 12.94
C LEU A 50 -11.03 17.17 14.45
N ARG A 51 -9.88 17.02 15.12
CA ARG A 51 -9.82 16.68 16.55
C ARG A 51 -10.62 17.67 17.41
N GLU A 52 -10.44 18.96 17.23
CA GLU A 52 -11.13 19.99 18.01
C GLU A 52 -12.61 20.08 17.63
N LEU A 53 -12.92 19.97 16.34
CA LEU A 53 -14.30 20.01 15.84
C LEU A 53 -15.12 18.81 16.32
N SER A 54 -14.52 17.63 16.37
CA SER A 54 -15.21 16.40 16.79
C SER A 54 -15.55 16.35 18.27
N GLN A 55 -14.94 17.21 19.09
CA GLN A 55 -15.27 17.33 20.51
C GLN A 55 -16.55 18.11 20.76
N GLN A 56 -17.06 18.83 19.75
CA GLN A 56 -18.30 19.58 19.81
C GLN A 56 -19.42 18.78 19.10
N PRO A 57 -20.38 18.19 19.84
CA PRO A 57 -21.42 17.34 19.25
C PRO A 57 -22.22 18.00 18.12
N GLU A 58 -22.47 19.31 18.22
CA GLU A 58 -23.16 20.11 17.21
C GLU A 58 -22.36 20.28 15.91
N LEU A 59 -21.03 20.12 15.97
CA LEU A 59 -20.12 20.22 14.83
C LEU A 59 -19.74 18.87 14.24
N ALA A 60 -20.07 17.75 14.90
CA ALA A 60 -19.71 16.41 14.46
C ALA A 60 -20.16 16.13 13.01
N LYS A 61 -21.32 16.65 12.59
CA LYS A 61 -21.84 16.51 11.21
C LYS A 61 -20.98 17.18 10.13
N PHE A 62 -20.12 18.13 10.50
CA PHE A 62 -19.17 18.80 9.60
C PHE A 62 -17.80 18.13 9.58
N CYS A 63 -17.57 17.12 10.43
CA CYS A 63 -16.32 16.39 10.47
C CYS A 63 -16.26 15.42 9.29
N LEU A 64 -15.65 15.86 8.18
CA LEU A 64 -15.50 15.09 6.96
C LEU A 64 -14.04 14.64 6.78
N PRO A 65 -13.76 13.33 6.77
CA PRO A 65 -12.42 12.82 6.48
C PRO A 65 -11.97 13.19 5.07
N ILE A 66 -10.78 13.78 4.96
CA ILE A 66 -10.11 14.05 3.69
C ILE A 66 -8.94 13.08 3.57
N MET A 67 -8.89 12.37 2.45
CA MET A 67 -7.80 11.45 2.10
C MET A 67 -6.83 12.13 1.14
N LEU A 68 -5.52 11.97 1.40
CA LEU A 68 -4.45 12.37 0.49
C LEU A 68 -4.03 11.16 -0.34
N GLY A 69 -4.02 11.27 -1.67
CA GLY A 69 -3.73 10.11 -2.49
C GLY A 69 -4.11 10.25 -3.97
N PHE A 70 -4.80 9.27 -4.51
CA PHE A 70 -5.24 9.31 -5.91
C PHE A 70 -6.52 8.50 -6.07
N ILE A 71 -7.47 9.03 -6.82
CA ILE A 71 -8.64 8.30 -7.28
C ILE A 71 -8.80 8.54 -8.77
N SER A 72 -8.91 7.46 -9.53
CA SER A 72 -9.33 7.49 -10.92
C SER A 72 -10.43 6.47 -11.12
N ILE A 73 -11.46 6.88 -11.86
CA ILE A 73 -12.60 6.04 -12.25
C ILE A 73 -12.61 6.08 -13.77
N SER A 74 -12.60 4.91 -14.40
CA SER A 74 -12.60 4.76 -15.86
C SER A 74 -13.60 3.68 -16.24
N THR A 75 -14.65 4.07 -16.95
CA THR A 75 -15.59 3.14 -17.56
C THR A 75 -15.00 2.65 -18.88
N VAL A 76 -14.82 1.34 -19.01
CA VAL A 76 -14.24 0.69 -20.19
C VAL A 76 -15.16 -0.39 -20.72
N MET A 77 -15.09 -0.66 -22.01
CA MET A 77 -15.83 -1.74 -22.66
C MET A 77 -14.88 -2.89 -22.98
N VAL A 78 -15.13 -4.07 -22.42
CA VAL A 78 -14.35 -5.29 -22.63
C VAL A 78 -15.28 -6.39 -23.11
N ASN A 79 -15.05 -6.95 -24.30
CA ASN A 79 -15.92 -8.00 -24.88
C ASN A 79 -17.42 -7.62 -24.88
N SER A 80 -17.74 -6.38 -25.26
CA SER A 80 -19.11 -5.82 -25.23
C SER A 80 -19.75 -5.68 -23.84
N HIS A 81 -18.96 -5.84 -22.77
CA HIS A 81 -19.38 -5.61 -21.40
C HIS A 81 -18.81 -4.29 -20.88
N THR A 82 -19.67 -3.44 -20.34
CA THR A 82 -19.26 -2.21 -19.66
C THR A 82 -18.78 -2.53 -18.26
N ILE A 83 -17.58 -2.09 -17.93
CA ILE A 83 -16.90 -2.33 -16.65
C ILE A 83 -16.38 -0.99 -16.13
N ASP A 84 -16.60 -0.70 -14.85
CA ASP A 84 -15.92 0.41 -14.20
C ASP A 84 -14.63 -0.10 -13.55
N TYR A 85 -13.50 0.46 -13.98
CA TYR A 85 -12.20 0.27 -13.37
C TYR A 85 -11.88 1.48 -12.51
N ILE A 86 -11.70 1.25 -11.21
CA ILE A 86 -11.45 2.28 -10.22
C ILE A 86 -10.10 2.00 -9.54
N LEU A 87 -9.22 2.98 -9.56
CA LEU A 87 -7.92 2.91 -8.89
C LEU A 87 -7.93 3.90 -7.73
N VAL A 88 -7.78 3.40 -6.50
CA VAL A 88 -7.65 4.21 -5.30
C VAL A 88 -6.28 4.00 -4.68
N SER A 89 -5.54 5.07 -4.40
CA SER A 89 -4.32 5.01 -3.61
C SER A 89 -4.42 5.95 -2.43
N ARG A 90 -4.24 5.43 -1.22
CA ARG A 90 -4.39 6.16 0.05
C ARG A 90 -3.01 6.32 0.68
N ARG A 91 -2.56 7.55 0.91
CA ARG A 91 -1.27 7.82 1.54
C ARG A 91 -1.44 7.92 3.05
N CYS A 92 -0.65 7.13 3.77
CA CYS A 92 -0.66 7.16 5.22
C CYS A 92 -0.06 8.47 5.75
N ILE A 93 -0.67 9.01 6.79
CA ILE A 93 -0.25 10.24 7.47
C ILE A 93 0.72 9.97 8.63
N PHE A 94 0.81 8.73 9.10
CA PHE A 94 1.78 8.35 10.12
C PHE A 94 3.19 8.35 9.53
N ARG A 95 4.15 8.80 10.36
CA ARG A 95 5.54 9.00 9.95
C ARG A 95 5.66 9.76 8.61
N ALA A 96 4.76 10.73 8.40
CA ALA A 96 4.80 11.62 7.25
C ALA A 96 5.98 12.59 7.38
N GLY A 97 6.63 12.86 6.24
CA GLY A 97 7.72 13.81 6.15
C GLY A 97 8.29 13.85 4.75
N THR A 98 9.22 14.77 4.51
CA THR A 98 9.84 14.90 3.19
C THR A 98 10.76 13.71 2.91
N ARG A 99 10.91 13.37 1.63
CA ARG A 99 11.61 12.18 1.14
C ARG A 99 13.04 12.03 1.67
N PHE A 100 13.75 13.13 1.91
CA PHE A 100 15.13 13.11 2.43
C PHE A 100 15.22 13.22 3.96
N ASN A 101 14.12 13.55 4.63
CA ASN A 101 14.11 13.76 6.08
C ASN A 101 13.52 12.57 6.85
N VAL A 102 12.59 11.83 6.23
CA VAL A 102 11.90 10.73 6.90
C VAL A 102 11.97 9.45 6.06
N ARG A 103 12.74 8.49 6.56
CA ARG A 103 12.96 7.17 5.99
C ARG A 103 12.84 6.11 7.09
N GLY A 104 12.71 4.87 6.67
CA GLY A 104 12.68 3.72 7.57
C GLY A 104 11.42 3.63 8.42
N VAL A 105 11.51 2.76 9.42
CA VAL A 105 10.50 2.51 10.44
C VAL A 105 10.74 3.41 11.67
N ASP A 106 9.70 3.69 12.47
CA ASP A 106 9.84 4.21 13.83
C ASP A 106 9.72 3.12 14.90
N LEU A 107 9.81 3.51 16.17
CA LEU A 107 9.72 2.62 17.32
C LEU A 107 8.33 1.99 17.50
N GLN A 108 7.30 2.57 16.85
CA GLN A 108 5.92 2.09 16.84
C GLN A 108 5.62 1.18 15.64
N GLY A 109 6.61 0.89 14.78
CA GLY A 109 6.43 0.05 13.59
C GLY A 109 5.79 0.77 12.41
N GLN A 110 5.65 2.10 12.44
CA GLN A 110 5.14 2.88 11.31
C GLN A 110 6.29 3.16 10.34
N VAL A 111 6.05 2.98 9.05
CA VAL A 111 7.05 3.24 8.01
C VAL A 111 6.74 4.53 7.27
N ALA A 112 7.78 5.24 6.88
CA ALA A 112 7.64 6.44 6.07
C ALA A 112 7.01 6.12 4.70
N ASN A 113 6.22 7.06 4.16
CA ASN A 113 5.62 6.98 2.83
C ASN A 113 4.81 5.70 2.56
N PHE A 114 4.14 5.16 3.57
CA PHE A 114 3.22 4.04 3.39
C PHE A 114 2.04 4.45 2.50
N VAL A 115 1.71 3.61 1.52
CA VAL A 115 0.57 3.78 0.61
C VAL A 115 -0.13 2.45 0.45
N GLU A 116 -1.45 2.47 0.57
CA GLU A 116 -2.35 1.38 0.19
C GLU A 116 -2.93 1.69 -1.19
N THR A 117 -2.77 0.78 -2.14
CA THR A 117 -3.34 0.90 -3.48
C THR A 117 -4.35 -0.21 -3.68
N GLU A 118 -5.58 0.16 -3.98
CA GLU A 118 -6.70 -0.73 -4.25
C GLU A 118 -7.19 -0.53 -5.69
N GLN A 119 -7.34 -1.64 -6.40
CA GLN A 119 -7.94 -1.69 -7.72
C GLN A 119 -9.29 -2.36 -7.61
N ILE A 120 -10.31 -1.63 -8.00
CA ILE A 120 -11.69 -2.06 -7.92
C ILE A 120 -12.20 -2.23 -9.34
N VAL A 121 -12.88 -3.34 -9.57
CA VAL A 121 -13.58 -3.63 -10.82
C VAL A 121 -15.05 -3.87 -10.50
N GLN A 122 -15.92 -3.04 -11.08
CA GLN A 122 -17.36 -3.20 -11.01
C GLN A 122 -17.90 -3.69 -12.33
N TYR A 123 -18.62 -4.81 -12.30
CA TYR A 123 -19.31 -5.37 -13.45
C TYR A 123 -20.70 -5.87 -13.04
N GLY A 124 -21.74 -5.16 -13.47
CA GLY A 124 -23.10 -5.40 -12.98
C GLY A 124 -23.17 -5.25 -11.46
N GLU A 125 -23.66 -6.28 -10.78
CA GLU A 125 -23.72 -6.35 -9.31
C GLU A 125 -22.45 -6.90 -8.65
N LYS A 126 -21.43 -7.29 -9.44
CA LYS A 126 -20.18 -7.81 -8.91
C LYS A 126 -19.19 -6.69 -8.68
N LEU A 127 -18.65 -6.64 -7.47
CA LEU A 127 -17.57 -5.75 -7.07
C LEU A 127 -16.36 -6.59 -6.67
N SER A 128 -15.25 -6.37 -7.36
CA SER A 128 -13.97 -7.01 -7.05
C SER A 128 -12.98 -5.97 -6.56
N SER A 129 -12.13 -6.32 -5.60
CA SER A 129 -11.06 -5.45 -5.09
C SER A 129 -9.77 -6.22 -4.91
N PHE A 130 -8.67 -5.64 -5.39
CA PHE A 130 -7.32 -6.14 -5.19
C PHE A 130 -6.45 -5.06 -4.55
N VAL A 131 -5.91 -5.37 -3.37
CA VAL A 131 -5.13 -4.45 -2.55
C VAL A 131 -3.65 -4.82 -2.60
N GLN A 132 -2.81 -3.81 -2.76
CA GLN A 132 -1.35 -3.92 -2.63
C GLN A 132 -0.85 -2.78 -1.74
N THR A 133 0.29 -2.99 -1.08
CA THR A 133 0.90 -1.95 -0.23
C THR A 133 2.30 -1.61 -0.71
N ARG A 134 2.73 -0.38 -0.44
CA ARG A 134 4.11 0.05 -0.60
C ARG A 134 4.50 0.99 0.52
N GLY A 135 5.79 1.12 0.75
CA GLY A 135 6.32 2.02 1.76
C GLY A 135 7.83 1.92 1.87
N SER A 136 8.42 2.77 2.71
CA SER A 136 9.84 2.70 3.02
C SER A 136 10.22 1.32 3.56
N ILE A 137 11.47 0.90 3.31
CA ILE A 137 12.04 -0.32 3.88
C ILE A 137 11.89 -0.30 5.41
N PRO A 138 11.29 -1.33 6.03
CA PRO A 138 10.89 -1.35 7.44
C PRO A 138 12.05 -1.63 8.42
N ILE A 139 13.15 -0.90 8.25
CA ILE A 139 14.32 -0.91 9.14
C ILE A 139 14.68 0.53 9.52
N PHE A 140 15.52 0.74 10.52
CA PHE A 140 16.00 2.08 10.88
C PHE A 140 17.13 2.51 9.93
N TRP A 141 16.81 3.40 9.00
CA TRP A 141 17.81 3.92 8.06
C TRP A 141 17.56 5.38 7.73
N SER A 142 18.62 6.06 7.30
CA SER A 142 18.58 7.45 6.88
C SER A 142 19.38 7.66 5.60
N GLN A 143 19.07 8.73 4.90
CA GLN A 143 19.78 9.14 3.69
C GLN A 143 19.80 10.66 3.67
N LYS A 144 20.65 11.23 4.53
CA LYS A 144 20.74 12.68 4.72
C LYS A 144 21.18 13.35 3.41
N ALA A 145 20.45 14.39 3.01
CA ALA A 145 20.82 15.19 1.86
C ALA A 145 22.22 15.79 2.03
N ASN A 146 23.03 15.71 0.98
CA ASN A 146 24.35 16.33 0.90
C ASN A 146 24.57 16.84 -0.53
N LEU A 147 25.75 17.41 -0.83
CA LEU A 147 26.07 17.94 -2.16
C LEU A 147 26.14 16.87 -3.27
N LYS A 148 26.05 15.57 -2.93
CA LYS A 148 26.02 14.49 -3.93
C LYS A 148 24.62 14.37 -4.51
N ARG A 149 24.55 14.08 -5.82
CA ARG A 149 23.31 13.83 -6.57
C ARG A 149 22.44 12.72 -5.96
N LEU A 150 23.05 11.71 -5.34
CA LEU A 150 22.37 10.65 -4.60
C LEU A 150 23.19 10.31 -3.34
N PRO A 151 22.74 10.69 -2.12
CA PRO A 151 23.44 10.34 -0.90
C PRO A 151 23.37 8.83 -0.65
N ASN A 152 24.42 8.26 -0.06
CA ASN A 152 24.41 6.86 0.31
C ASN A 152 23.46 6.64 1.49
N PRO A 153 22.65 5.56 1.48
CA PRO A 153 21.86 5.20 2.65
C PRO A 153 22.75 4.69 3.78
N VAL A 154 22.32 4.96 5.01
CA VAL A 154 22.99 4.54 6.24
C VAL A 154 21.99 3.79 7.11
N VAL A 155 22.32 2.55 7.46
CA VAL A 155 21.60 1.75 8.45
C VAL A 155 22.01 2.23 9.84
N MET A 156 21.04 2.41 10.74
CA MET A 156 21.32 2.83 12.11
C MET A 156 21.70 1.61 12.98
N GLU A 157 22.65 1.78 13.89
CA GLU A 157 23.05 0.76 14.86
C GLU A 157 22.09 0.75 16.07
N ILE A 158 20.88 0.25 15.84
CA ILE A 158 19.80 0.09 16.82
C ILE A 158 19.15 -1.29 16.61
N ASP A 159 18.39 -1.80 17.58
CA ASP A 159 17.57 -2.99 17.35
C ASP A 159 16.50 -2.72 16.29
N HIS A 160 16.61 -3.41 15.15
CA HIS A 160 15.64 -3.36 14.05
C HIS A 160 14.53 -4.38 14.23
N LEU A 161 14.80 -5.48 14.94
CA LEU A 161 13.93 -6.65 14.98
C LEU A 161 12.61 -6.31 15.67
N SER A 162 12.67 -5.65 16.83
CA SER A 162 11.45 -5.27 17.57
C SER A 162 10.51 -4.37 16.74
N ALA A 163 11.06 -3.32 16.10
CA ALA A 163 10.25 -2.42 15.28
C ALA A 163 9.74 -3.09 14.01
N PHE A 164 10.53 -3.96 13.39
CA PHE A 164 10.13 -4.74 12.23
C PHE A 164 9.01 -5.73 12.58
N GLN A 165 9.09 -6.42 13.71
CA GLN A 165 8.02 -7.31 14.18
C GLN A 165 6.72 -6.55 14.41
N LYS A 166 6.76 -5.41 15.13
CA LYS A 166 5.58 -4.54 15.28
C LYS A 166 4.99 -4.10 13.93
N HIS A 167 5.85 -3.75 12.97
CA HIS A 167 5.40 -3.41 11.62
C HIS A 167 4.67 -4.60 10.97
N LEU A 168 5.27 -5.79 11.01
CA LEU A 168 4.67 -7.00 10.46
C LEU A 168 3.36 -7.37 11.13
N ASP A 169 3.27 -7.28 12.45
CA ASP A 169 2.05 -7.58 13.20
C ASP A 169 0.90 -6.68 12.75
N HIS A 170 1.16 -5.37 12.59
CA HIS A 170 0.15 -4.45 12.03
C HIS A 170 -0.23 -4.78 10.59
N GLN A 171 0.74 -5.13 9.73
CA GLN A 171 0.46 -5.52 8.34
C GLN A 171 -0.36 -6.81 8.28
N ILE A 172 0.00 -7.81 9.08
CA ILE A 172 -0.67 -9.11 9.12
C ILE A 172 -2.07 -8.99 9.67
N PHE A 173 -2.25 -8.23 10.74
CA PHE A 173 -3.56 -7.94 11.30
C PHE A 173 -4.49 -7.28 10.27
N THR A 174 -3.97 -6.33 9.48
CA THR A 174 -4.78 -5.55 8.54
C THR A 174 -5.04 -6.28 7.23
N TYR A 175 -4.04 -6.97 6.69
CA TYR A 175 -4.01 -7.45 5.31
C TYR A 175 -3.82 -8.96 5.16
N GLY A 176 -3.58 -9.68 6.26
CA GLY A 176 -3.25 -11.10 6.23
C GLY A 176 -1.80 -11.37 5.84
N ASP A 177 -1.54 -12.44 5.11
CA ASP A 177 -0.18 -12.88 4.80
C ASP A 177 0.57 -11.86 3.93
N GLN A 178 1.90 -11.80 4.07
CA GLN A 178 2.72 -10.77 3.43
C GLN A 178 3.75 -11.38 2.50
N VAL A 179 3.86 -10.84 1.29
CA VAL A 179 5.06 -11.02 0.45
C VAL A 179 5.76 -9.68 0.32
N ILE A 180 6.96 -9.57 0.91
CA ILE A 180 7.80 -8.38 0.82
C ILE A 180 8.63 -8.48 -0.46
N VAL A 181 8.22 -7.73 -1.49
CA VAL A 181 8.95 -7.61 -2.76
C VAL A 181 9.94 -6.46 -2.63
N ASN A 182 11.22 -6.78 -2.57
CA ASN A 182 12.28 -5.78 -2.37
C ASN A 182 13.02 -5.46 -3.67
N LEU A 183 12.80 -4.26 -4.20
CA LEU A 183 13.34 -3.80 -5.49
C LEU A 183 14.68 -3.06 -5.38
N VAL A 184 15.37 -3.22 -4.25
CA VAL A 184 16.62 -2.52 -3.95
C VAL A 184 17.77 -3.14 -4.75
N ASN A 185 18.71 -2.29 -5.18
CA ASN A 185 19.91 -2.76 -5.88
C ASN A 185 20.75 -3.69 -5.01
N GLN A 186 21.12 -4.84 -5.55
CA GLN A 186 21.98 -5.81 -4.87
C GLN A 186 23.47 -5.48 -5.03
N HIS A 187 23.78 -4.35 -5.70
CA HIS A 187 25.10 -3.81 -5.88
C HIS A 187 25.14 -2.33 -5.53
N GLY A 188 26.32 -1.84 -5.14
CA GLY A 188 26.52 -0.43 -4.82
C GLY A 188 25.95 -0.01 -3.44
N PRO A 189 25.74 1.29 -3.23
CA PRO A 189 25.45 1.84 -1.89
C PRO A 189 24.15 1.36 -1.25
N GLU A 190 23.15 0.97 -2.05
CA GLU A 190 21.85 0.54 -1.52
C GLU A 190 21.87 -0.89 -0.96
N HIS A 191 22.88 -1.69 -1.34
CA HIS A 191 22.97 -3.10 -0.94
C HIS A 191 23.07 -3.29 0.57
N VAL A 192 23.54 -2.28 1.32
CA VAL A 192 23.53 -2.30 2.79
C VAL A 192 22.11 -2.42 3.36
N LEU A 193 21.11 -1.81 2.72
CA LEU A 193 19.72 -1.88 3.14
C LEU A 193 19.11 -3.24 2.84
N GLU A 194 19.42 -3.80 1.66
CA GLU A 194 18.98 -5.13 1.25
C GLU A 194 19.51 -6.19 2.21
N LYS A 195 20.83 -6.21 2.45
CA LYS A 195 21.47 -7.13 3.40
C LYS A 195 20.86 -7.05 4.79
N LYS A 196 20.68 -5.82 5.29
CA LYS A 196 20.12 -5.62 6.63
C LYS A 196 18.66 -6.09 6.69
N LEU A 197 17.84 -5.76 5.70
CA LEU A 197 16.44 -6.22 5.65
C LEU A 197 16.38 -7.75 5.58
N ALA A 198 17.16 -8.39 4.71
CA ALA A 198 17.19 -9.85 4.59
C ALA A 198 17.56 -10.52 5.93
N GLN A 199 18.56 -10.00 6.63
CA GLN A 199 18.92 -10.46 7.97
C GLN A 199 17.76 -10.31 8.97
N VAL A 200 17.11 -9.14 9.01
CA VAL A 200 16.01 -8.87 9.94
C VAL A 200 14.78 -9.74 9.65
N VAL A 201 14.42 -9.94 8.38
CA VAL A 201 13.36 -10.86 7.97
C VAL A 201 13.68 -12.28 8.45
N THR A 202 14.91 -12.73 8.23
CA THR A 202 15.36 -14.09 8.61
C THR A 202 15.25 -14.28 10.12
N ASN A 203 15.70 -13.28 10.89
CA ASN A 203 15.64 -13.30 12.35
C ASN A 203 14.21 -13.20 12.90
N ALA A 204 13.28 -12.58 12.17
CA ALA A 204 11.89 -12.50 12.57
C ALA A 204 11.17 -13.86 12.51
N GLN A 205 11.67 -14.81 11.71
CA GLN A 205 11.17 -16.19 11.59
C GLN A 205 9.64 -16.31 11.49
N ASN A 206 8.99 -15.33 10.83
CA ASN A 206 7.55 -15.28 10.73
C ASN A 206 7.07 -16.06 9.51
N SER A 207 6.39 -17.19 9.74
CA SER A 207 5.89 -18.09 8.69
C SER A 207 4.83 -17.47 7.77
N ARG A 208 4.20 -16.36 8.18
CA ARG A 208 3.21 -15.62 7.38
C ARG A 208 3.83 -14.58 6.46
N VAL A 209 5.16 -14.47 6.45
CA VAL A 209 5.91 -13.48 5.68
C VAL A 209 6.92 -14.17 4.77
N ARG A 210 6.82 -13.91 3.48
CA ARG A 210 7.83 -14.28 2.48
C ARG A 210 8.61 -13.04 2.05
N TYR A 211 9.93 -13.17 1.89
CA TYR A 211 10.79 -12.13 1.34
C TYR A 211 11.27 -12.51 -0.06
N GLU A 212 11.04 -11.63 -1.02
CA GLU A 212 11.42 -11.79 -2.42
C GLU A 212 12.35 -10.63 -2.83
N PRO A 213 13.69 -10.83 -2.79
CA PRO A 213 14.64 -9.84 -3.29
C PRO A 213 14.70 -9.88 -4.81
N PHE A 214 14.57 -8.72 -5.45
CA PHE A 214 14.60 -8.59 -6.91
C PHE A 214 15.40 -7.35 -7.34
N ASP A 215 16.60 -7.55 -7.91
CA ASP A 215 17.43 -6.45 -8.40
C ASP A 215 16.84 -5.85 -9.69
N PHE A 216 15.97 -4.84 -9.52
CA PHE A 216 15.27 -4.24 -10.64
C PHE A 216 16.23 -3.62 -11.67
N HIS A 217 17.33 -3.00 -11.26
CA HIS A 217 18.26 -2.37 -12.20
C HIS A 217 18.99 -3.38 -13.06
N LYS A 218 19.49 -4.46 -12.44
CA LYS A 218 20.16 -5.54 -13.17
C LYS A 218 19.19 -6.19 -14.15
N GLU A 219 18.00 -6.52 -13.68
CA GLU A 219 17.05 -7.31 -14.44
C GLU A 219 16.32 -6.50 -15.54
N CYS A 220 15.94 -5.25 -15.27
CA CYS A 220 15.19 -4.41 -16.22
C CYS A 220 16.07 -3.44 -17.03
N SER A 221 17.40 -3.51 -16.90
CA SER A 221 18.31 -2.72 -17.75
C SER A 221 18.07 -3.01 -19.24
N ARG A 222 18.16 -1.98 -20.09
CA ARG A 222 18.01 -2.06 -21.55
C ARG A 222 16.61 -2.47 -22.05
N MET A 223 15.55 -2.00 -21.37
CA MET A 223 14.14 -2.29 -21.72
C MET A 223 13.77 -3.78 -21.70
N ARG A 224 14.49 -4.60 -20.92
CA ARG A 224 14.19 -6.02 -20.73
C ARG A 224 13.05 -6.26 -19.74
N TRP A 225 11.86 -5.83 -20.14
CA TRP A 225 10.62 -6.01 -19.40
C TRP A 225 10.18 -7.48 -19.30
N ASP A 226 10.70 -8.33 -20.20
CA ASP A 226 10.59 -9.78 -20.13
C ASP A 226 11.05 -10.34 -18.78
N ARG A 227 12.04 -9.71 -18.13
CA ARG A 227 12.51 -10.18 -16.81
C ARG A 227 11.56 -9.86 -15.66
N LEU A 228 10.58 -8.99 -15.86
CA LEU A 228 9.49 -8.84 -14.88
C LEU A 228 8.55 -10.05 -14.90
N SER A 229 8.47 -10.80 -16.01
CA SER A 229 7.72 -12.06 -16.03
C SER A 229 8.34 -13.05 -15.03
N ILE A 230 9.68 -13.08 -14.89
CA ILE A 230 10.37 -13.93 -13.91
C ILE A 230 9.89 -13.61 -12.49
N LEU A 231 9.77 -12.33 -12.14
CA LEU A 231 9.23 -11.94 -10.84
C LEU A 231 7.78 -12.40 -10.68
N ILE A 232 6.94 -12.13 -11.68
CA ILE A 232 5.54 -12.54 -11.65
C ILE A 232 5.39 -14.06 -11.50
N ASP A 233 6.17 -14.85 -12.25
CA ASP A 233 6.17 -16.31 -12.19
C ASP A 233 6.55 -16.83 -10.80
N ARG A 234 7.53 -16.19 -10.15
CA ARG A 234 7.92 -16.53 -8.75
C ARG A 234 6.86 -16.15 -7.72
N LEU A 235 6.07 -15.12 -8.00
CA LEU A 235 4.97 -14.65 -7.16
C LEU A 235 3.65 -15.38 -7.44
N GLU A 236 3.57 -16.18 -8.51
CA GLU A 236 2.34 -16.87 -8.92
C GLU A 236 1.70 -17.72 -7.81
N PRO A 237 2.46 -18.53 -7.04
CA PRO A 237 1.86 -19.34 -5.98
C PRO A 237 1.20 -18.47 -4.91
N ASP A 238 1.86 -17.40 -4.49
CA ASP A 238 1.31 -16.45 -3.52
C ASP A 238 0.13 -15.68 -4.10
N ARG A 239 0.16 -15.32 -5.38
CA ARG A 239 -0.93 -14.60 -6.03
C ARG A 239 -2.21 -15.44 -6.08
N LYS A 240 -2.08 -16.73 -6.40
CA LYS A 240 -3.21 -17.68 -6.35
C LYS A 240 -3.72 -17.86 -4.93
N ARG A 241 -2.81 -17.99 -3.96
CA ARG A 241 -3.12 -18.17 -2.53
C ARG A 241 -3.80 -16.95 -1.90
N PHE A 242 -3.32 -15.75 -2.22
CA PHE A 242 -3.84 -14.50 -1.67
C PHE A 242 -5.20 -14.15 -2.25
N GLY A 243 -5.45 -14.49 -3.53
CA GLY A 243 -6.71 -14.17 -4.16
C GLY A 243 -6.96 -12.66 -4.22
N TYR A 244 -8.24 -12.30 -4.22
CA TYR A 244 -8.72 -10.92 -4.24
C TYR A 244 -10.13 -10.92 -3.63
N PHE A 245 -10.60 -9.76 -3.20
CA PHE A 245 -11.94 -9.63 -2.68
C PHE A 245 -12.95 -9.64 -3.82
N VAL A 246 -14.04 -10.39 -3.67
CA VAL A 246 -15.20 -10.37 -4.58
C VAL A 246 -16.47 -10.45 -3.77
N GLN A 247 -17.39 -9.52 -4.04
CA GLN A 247 -18.76 -9.56 -3.55
C GLN A 247 -19.75 -9.51 -4.71
N HIS A 248 -20.94 -10.06 -4.46
CA HIS A 248 -22.10 -9.97 -5.33
C HIS A 248 -23.25 -9.27 -4.61
N GLY A 249 -23.77 -8.22 -5.22
CA GLY A 249 -24.83 -7.40 -4.63
C GLY A 249 -24.42 -6.81 -3.28
N ALA A 250 -25.40 -6.58 -2.42
CA ALA A 250 -25.23 -5.87 -1.15
C ALA A 250 -24.79 -6.75 0.05
N GLY A 251 -24.45 -8.04 -0.14
CA GLY A 251 -24.19 -8.87 1.04
C GLY A 251 -23.54 -10.25 0.86
N GLN A 252 -23.27 -10.73 -0.36
CA GLN A 252 -22.66 -12.04 -0.54
C GLN A 252 -21.18 -11.93 -0.89
N VAL A 253 -20.30 -12.38 0.02
CA VAL A 253 -18.88 -12.58 -0.29
C VAL A 253 -18.71 -13.85 -1.11
N ILE A 254 -18.04 -13.71 -2.24
CA ILE A 254 -17.60 -14.83 -3.08
C ILE A 254 -16.16 -15.20 -2.72
N MET A 255 -15.30 -14.20 -2.49
CA MET A 255 -13.88 -14.41 -2.20
C MET A 255 -13.36 -13.29 -1.31
N THR A 256 -12.39 -13.63 -0.45
CA THR A 256 -11.61 -12.66 0.32
C THR A 256 -10.15 -12.70 -0.13
N GLN A 257 -9.51 -11.54 -0.10
CA GLN A 257 -8.07 -11.43 -0.21
C GLN A 257 -7.42 -11.81 1.12
N ALA A 258 -6.59 -12.85 1.12
CA ALA A 258 -5.95 -13.43 2.31
C ALA A 258 -4.54 -12.90 2.59
N GLY A 259 -3.99 -12.08 1.69
CA GLY A 259 -2.65 -11.51 1.81
C GLY A 259 -2.37 -10.42 0.79
N VAL A 260 -1.25 -9.70 0.96
CA VAL A 260 -0.85 -8.59 0.07
C VAL A 260 0.61 -8.67 -0.33
N PHE A 261 0.89 -8.13 -1.52
CA PHE A 261 2.25 -7.85 -1.96
C PHE A 261 2.66 -6.46 -1.46
N ARG A 262 3.68 -6.43 -0.60
CA ARG A 262 4.27 -5.22 -0.07
C ARG A 262 5.54 -4.89 -0.84
N THR A 263 5.50 -3.84 -1.65
CA THR A 263 6.67 -3.44 -2.46
C THR A 263 7.54 -2.41 -1.73
N ASN A 264 8.83 -2.68 -1.65
CA ASN A 264 9.84 -1.78 -1.11
C ASN A 264 10.69 -1.18 -2.25
N CYS A 265 10.91 0.13 -2.19
CA CYS A 265 11.91 0.82 -3.01
C CYS A 265 12.46 2.03 -2.26
N ILE A 266 13.71 2.38 -2.54
CA ILE A 266 14.36 3.56 -1.94
C ILE A 266 13.88 4.86 -2.61
N ASP A 267 13.73 4.92 -3.94
CA ASP A 267 13.70 6.22 -4.64
C ASP A 267 12.92 6.31 -5.96
N CYS A 268 12.14 5.32 -6.38
CA CYS A 268 11.38 5.48 -7.61
C CYS A 268 9.98 4.91 -7.47
N LEU A 269 9.04 5.85 -7.34
CA LEU A 269 7.63 5.60 -7.54
C LEU A 269 7.42 4.79 -8.83
N ASP A 270 8.17 5.10 -9.89
CA ASP A 270 8.12 4.40 -11.18
C ASP A 270 8.33 2.89 -11.06
N ARG A 271 9.37 2.40 -10.36
CA ARG A 271 9.60 0.95 -10.22
C ARG A 271 8.49 0.26 -9.44
N THR A 272 8.06 0.89 -8.34
CA THR A 272 6.97 0.35 -7.52
C THR A 272 5.66 0.32 -8.27
N ASN A 273 5.36 1.39 -9.04
CA ASN A 273 4.14 1.48 -9.84
C ASN A 273 4.13 0.43 -10.95
N VAL A 274 5.26 0.21 -11.62
CA VAL A 274 5.37 -0.83 -12.66
C VAL A 274 5.13 -2.22 -12.06
N VAL A 275 5.80 -2.56 -10.96
CA VAL A 275 5.62 -3.88 -10.33
C VAL A 275 4.19 -4.06 -9.83
N GLN A 276 3.61 -3.07 -9.15
CA GLN A 276 2.22 -3.12 -8.69
C GLN A 276 1.24 -3.27 -9.87
N SER A 277 1.48 -2.54 -10.97
CA SER A 277 0.67 -2.64 -12.19
C SER A 277 0.75 -4.02 -12.83
N LEU A 278 1.91 -4.67 -12.85
CA LEU A 278 2.06 -6.01 -13.42
C LEU A 278 1.39 -7.09 -12.56
N ILE A 279 1.60 -7.06 -11.24
CA ILE A 279 0.95 -7.99 -10.31
C ILE A 279 -0.58 -7.91 -10.46
N ALA A 280 -1.09 -6.68 -10.61
CA ALA A 280 -2.48 -6.39 -10.85
C ALA A 280 -3.02 -6.85 -12.20
N ARG A 281 -2.32 -6.50 -13.29
CA ARG A 281 -2.75 -6.73 -14.67
C ARG A 281 -2.97 -8.21 -14.95
N GLU A 282 -2.03 -9.03 -14.50
CA GLU A 282 -2.12 -10.48 -14.65
C GLU A 282 -3.24 -11.09 -13.81
N ARG A 283 -3.71 -10.40 -12.76
CA ARG A 283 -4.85 -10.88 -11.96
C ARG A 283 -6.19 -10.64 -12.65
N PHE A 284 -6.36 -9.50 -13.32
CA PHE A 284 -7.60 -9.18 -14.04
C PHE A 284 -7.69 -9.83 -15.44
N GLY A 285 -6.67 -10.59 -15.87
CA GLY A 285 -6.72 -11.38 -17.11
C GLY A 285 -6.87 -10.53 -18.39
N ILE A 286 -6.48 -9.26 -18.35
CA ILE A 286 -6.76 -8.30 -19.45
C ILE A 286 -5.92 -8.56 -20.71
N LEU A 287 -4.90 -9.44 -20.69
CA LEU A 287 -4.06 -9.73 -21.86
C LEU A 287 -3.70 -11.21 -21.98
N LYS A 288 -4.66 -12.02 -22.41
CA LYS A 288 -4.37 -13.11 -23.35
C LYS A 288 -5.37 -13.00 -24.50
N SER A 289 -5.16 -11.98 -25.32
CA SER A 289 -5.71 -11.86 -26.68
C SER A 289 -4.55 -11.73 -27.65
#